data_AF-T0URH2-F1
#
_entry.id   AF-T0URH2-F1
#
_cell.length_a   1.000
_cell.length_b   1.000
_cell.length_c   1.000
_cell.angle_alpha   90.00
_cell.angle_beta   90.00
_cell.angle_gamma   90.00
#
_symmetry.space_group_name_H-M   'P 1'
#
loop_
_entity.id
_entity.type
_entity.pdbx_description
1 polymer ?
#
loop_
_entity_poly.entity_id
_entity_poly.type
_entity_poly.pdbx_seq_one_letter_code
_entity_poly.pdbx_strand_id
1 'polypeptide(L)'
;MTGYFDFSIYIDAENELIERWYLERFDSLLELAKTDKTNYYNRFVKMPHNDAIEFAKMVWKTVNLVNLEKYIEPTRNRAELILHKTNNHRIDQIYLKK
;
A
#
# COMPACT_ATOMS: atom_id res chain seq x y z
N MET A 1 14.02 10.25 18.79
CA MET A 1 14.78 9.04 18.47
C MET A 1 14.03 7.85 19.01
N THR A 2 13.56 6.98 18.12
CA THR A 2 13.17 5.62 18.45
C THR A 2 14.46 4.84 18.71
N GLY A 3 14.69 4.41 19.94
CA GLY A 3 16.01 4.00 20.44
C GLY A 3 16.58 2.66 19.92
N TYR A 4 16.19 2.21 18.73
CA TYR A 4 16.57 0.88 18.21
C TYR A 4 17.05 0.86 16.75
N PHE A 5 17.05 2.00 16.04
CA PHE A 5 17.49 2.05 14.65
C PHE A 5 18.20 3.37 14.33
N ASP A 6 19.27 3.27 13.54
CA ASP A 6 20.19 4.37 13.23
C ASP A 6 19.76 5.20 12.01
N PHE A 7 18.89 4.65 11.15
CA PHE A 7 18.42 5.31 9.94
C PHE A 7 17.03 4.79 9.57
N SER A 8 16.12 5.68 9.19
CA SER A 8 14.79 5.31 8.71
C SER A 8 14.44 6.00 7.39
N ILE A 9 13.70 5.25 6.58
CA ILE A 9 13.27 5.67 5.24
C ILE A 9 11.75 5.65 5.21
N TYR A 10 11.13 6.77 4.82
CA TYR A 10 9.72 6.85 4.50
C TYR A 10 9.53 6.82 2.98
N ILE A 11 8.68 5.92 2.50
CA ILE A 11 8.30 5.86 1.09
C ILE A 11 6.96 6.56 0.93
N ASP A 12 6.97 7.65 0.18
CA ASP A 12 5.82 8.51 -0.04
C ASP A 12 5.26 8.39 -1.46
N ALA A 13 3.98 8.68 -1.63
CA ALA A 13 3.29 8.80 -2.92
C ALA A 13 1.90 9.41 -2.70
N GLU A 14 1.30 9.93 -3.77
CA GLU A 14 -0.11 10.36 -3.76
C GLU A 14 -1.06 9.20 -3.41
N ASN A 15 -2.11 9.49 -2.63
CA ASN A 15 -3.04 8.47 -2.14
C ASN A 15 -3.71 7.68 -3.26
N GLU A 16 -4.04 8.33 -4.38
CA GLU A 16 -4.64 7.68 -5.56
C GLU A 16 -3.68 6.69 -6.22
N LEU A 17 -2.37 6.97 -6.18
CA LEU A 17 -1.35 6.06 -6.71
C LEU A 17 -1.22 4.83 -5.80
N ILE A 18 -1.23 5.03 -4.48
CA ILE A 18 -1.15 3.94 -3.51
C ILE A 18 -2.41 3.06 -3.59
N GLU A 19 -3.59 3.65 -3.75
CA GLU A 19 -4.85 2.92 -3.99
C GLU A 19 -4.73 2.04 -5.23
N ARG A 20 -4.29 2.62 -6.35
CA ARG A 20 -4.13 1.89 -7.61
C ARG A 20 -3.18 0.70 -7.44
N TRP A 21 -2.02 0.91 -6.83
CA TRP A 21 -1.05 -0.17 -6.58
C TRP A 21 -1.58 -1.24 -5.63
N TYR A 22 -2.37 -0.84 -4.63
CA TYR A 22 -3.03 -1.79 -3.74
C TYR A 22 -4.01 -2.69 -4.51
N LEU A 23 -4.83 -2.12 -5.41
CA LEU A 23 -5.79 -2.87 -6.21
C LEU A 23 -5.10 -3.78 -7.23
N GLU A 24 -4.07 -3.29 -7.93
CA GLU A 24 -3.26 -4.09 -8.86
C GLU A 24 -2.61 -5.29 -8.16
N ARG A 25 -2.09 -5.07 -6.94
CA ARG A 25 -1.54 -6.15 -6.11
C ARG A 25 -2.64 -7.12 -5.66
N PHE A 26 -3.80 -6.63 -5.23
CA PHE A 26 -4.91 -7.49 -4.83
C PHE A 26 -5.33 -8.39 -5.98
N ASP A 27 -5.47 -7.85 -7.18
CA ASP A 27 -5.81 -8.59 -8.39
C ASP A 27 -4.78 -9.67 -8.71
N SER A 28 -3.48 -9.31 -8.67
CA SER A 28 -2.37 -10.25 -8.85
C SER A 28 -2.41 -11.40 -7.84
N LEU A 29 -2.80 -11.12 -6.59
CA LEU A 29 -2.96 -12.14 -5.55
C LEU A 29 -4.17 -13.05 -5.79
N LEU A 30 -5.26 -12.53 -6.35
CA LEU A 30 -6.40 -13.37 -6.76
C LEU A 30 -5.99 -14.36 -7.84
N GLU A 31 -5.25 -13.89 -8.85
CA GLU A 31 -4.75 -14.75 -9.94
C GLU A 31 -3.89 -15.89 -9.40
N LEU A 32 -2.95 -15.58 -8.50
CA LEU A 32 -2.09 -16.59 -7.85
C LEU A 32 -2.89 -17.58 -6.97
N ALA A 33 -3.99 -17.14 -6.38
CA ALA A 33 -4.80 -17.96 -5.48
C ALA A 33 -5.79 -18.91 -6.21
N LYS A 34 -5.89 -18.84 -7.54
CA LYS A 34 -6.83 -19.68 -8.33
C LYS A 34 -6.56 -21.17 -8.16
N THR A 35 -5.30 -21.57 -8.03
CA THR A 35 -4.88 -22.98 -8.02
C THR A 35 -4.68 -23.54 -6.62
N ASP A 36 -4.58 -22.69 -5.60
CA ASP A 36 -4.38 -23.09 -4.20
C ASP A 36 -5.63 -22.77 -3.34
N LYS A 37 -6.36 -23.82 -2.98
CA LYS A 37 -7.58 -23.72 -2.15
C LYS A 37 -7.30 -23.36 -0.69
N THR A 38 -6.06 -23.49 -0.23
CA THR A 38 -5.66 -23.12 1.14
C THR A 38 -5.25 -21.66 1.25
N ASN A 39 -5.01 -20.99 0.11
CA ASN A 39 -4.67 -19.59 0.05
C ASN A 39 -5.82 -18.72 0.60
N TYR A 40 -5.49 -17.77 1.47
CA TYR A 40 -6.45 -16.82 2.04
C TYR A 40 -7.31 -16.11 0.99
N TYR A 41 -6.73 -15.77 -0.16
CA TYR A 41 -7.40 -15.07 -1.25
C TYR A 41 -8.31 -15.96 -2.09
N ASN A 42 -8.23 -17.29 -1.98
CA ASN A 42 -9.07 -18.22 -2.73
C ASN A 42 -10.58 -17.98 -2.49
N ARG A 43 -10.94 -17.49 -1.30
CA ARG A 43 -12.34 -17.14 -0.97
C ARG A 43 -12.91 -16.02 -1.86
N PHE A 44 -12.06 -15.13 -2.36
CA PHE A 44 -12.45 -14.03 -3.24
C PHE A 44 -12.45 -14.44 -4.71
N VAL A 45 -11.68 -15.46 -5.10
CA VAL A 45 -11.69 -16.04 -6.46
C VAL A 45 -13.07 -16.55 -6.86
N LYS A 46 -13.89 -16.96 -5.89
CA LYS A 46 -15.25 -17.45 -6.13
C LYS A 46 -16.28 -16.33 -6.38
N MET A 47 -15.93 -15.08 -6.13
CA MET A 47 -16.77 -13.92 -6.40
C MET A 47 -16.62 -13.48 -7.86
N PRO A 48 -17.62 -12.82 -8.46
CA PRO A 48 -17.41 -12.07 -9.68
C PRO A 48 -16.25 -11.08 -9.49
N HIS A 49 -15.36 -11.01 -10.48
CA HIS A 49 -14.13 -10.20 -10.39
C HIS A 49 -14.40 -8.74 -9.99
N ASN A 50 -15.40 -8.10 -10.61
CA ASN A 50 -15.82 -6.75 -10.28
C ASN A 50 -16.22 -6.61 -8.80
N ASP A 51 -16.97 -7.56 -8.24
CA ASP A 51 -17.38 -7.53 -6.83
C ASP A 51 -16.18 -7.68 -5.89
N ALA A 52 -15.19 -8.49 -6.27
CA ALA A 52 -13.95 -8.65 -5.52
C ALA A 52 -13.11 -7.35 -5.52
N ILE A 53 -13.06 -6.64 -6.65
CA ILE A 53 -12.39 -5.34 -6.77
C ILE A 53 -13.12 -4.26 -5.97
N GLU A 54 -14.46 -4.20 -6.03
CA GLU A 54 -15.24 -3.25 -5.21
C GLU A 54 -15.07 -3.53 -3.71
N PHE A 55 -15.00 -4.80 -3.31
CA PHE A 55 -14.64 -5.17 -1.94
C PHE A 55 -13.24 -4.66 -1.57
N ALA A 56 -12.23 -4.84 -2.43
CA ALA A 56 -10.87 -4.35 -2.19
C ALA A 56 -10.83 -2.82 -2.07
N LYS A 57 -11.56 -2.08 -2.92
CA LYS A 57 -11.69 -0.62 -2.83
C LYS A 57 -12.31 -0.18 -1.50
N MET A 58 -13.37 -0.86 -1.06
CA MET A 58 -13.97 -0.60 0.25
C MET A 58 -12.95 -0.83 1.38
N VAL A 59 -12.20 -1.94 1.36
CA VAL A 59 -11.16 -2.22 2.36
C VAL A 59 -10.06 -1.16 2.32
N TRP A 60 -9.61 -0.74 1.13
CA TRP A 60 -8.66 0.37 0.99
C TRP A 60 -9.18 1.62 1.69
N LYS A 61 -10.37 2.09 1.34
CA LYS A 61 -10.94 3.34 1.86
C LYS A 61 -11.22 3.31 3.36
N THR A 62 -11.69 2.18 3.88
CA THR A 62 -12.16 2.09 5.26
C THR A 62 -11.10 1.62 6.25
N VAL A 63 -10.05 0.93 5.77
CA VAL A 63 -8.99 0.38 6.61
C VAL A 63 -7.64 1.00 6.28
N ASN A 64 -7.16 0.83 5.05
CA ASN A 64 -5.78 1.16 4.71
C ASN A 64 -5.55 2.68 4.60
N LEU A 65 -6.46 3.41 3.96
CA LEU A 65 -6.38 4.87 3.84
C LEU A 65 -6.55 5.53 5.21
N VAL A 66 -7.51 5.09 6.02
CA VAL A 66 -7.68 5.56 7.40
C VAL A 66 -6.42 5.33 8.22
N ASN A 67 -5.78 4.16 8.06
CA ASN A 67 -4.53 3.86 8.73
C ASN A 67 -3.36 4.73 8.23
N LEU A 68 -3.30 4.95 6.91
CA LEU A 68 -2.31 5.83 6.28
C LEU A 68 -2.41 7.24 6.84
N GLU A 69 -3.56 7.88 6.72
CA GLU A 69 -3.77 9.28 7.10
C GLU A 69 -3.65 9.51 8.62
N LYS A 70 -4.15 8.58 9.45
CA LYS A 70 -4.19 8.79 10.91
C LYS A 70 -2.95 8.34 11.65
N TYR A 71 -2.23 7.33 11.15
CA TYR A 71 -1.18 6.67 11.92
C TYR A 71 0.16 6.58 11.20
N ILE A 72 0.19 6.43 9.88
CA ILE A 72 1.45 6.28 9.11
C ILE A 72 1.97 7.64 8.65
N GLU A 73 1.20 8.39 7.88
CA GLU A 73 1.58 9.69 7.32
C GLU A 73 2.04 10.71 8.38
N PRO A 74 1.42 10.81 9.57
CA PRO A 74 1.91 11.69 10.64
C PRO A 74 3.33 11.35 11.14
N THR A 75 3.85 10.16 10.81
CA THR A 75 5.22 9.75 11.12
C THR A 75 6.24 10.12 10.04
N ARG A 76 5.81 10.57 8.85
CA ARG A 76 6.67 10.91 7.69
C ARG A 76 7.85 11.79 8.07
N ASN A 77 7.60 12.89 8.79
CA ASN A 77 8.63 13.87 9.18
C ASN A 77 9.62 13.35 10.24
N ARG A 78 9.38 12.15 10.80
CA ARG A 78 10.32 11.49 11.71
C ARG A 78 11.45 10.80 10.96
N ALA A 79 11.29 10.48 9.68
CA ALA A 79 12.28 9.77 8.89
C ALA A 79 13.52 10.61 8.56
N GLU A 80 14.66 9.93 8.40
CA GLU A 80 15.93 10.52 7.95
C GLU A 80 15.94 10.71 6.43
N LEU A 81 15.30 9.81 5.68
CA LEU A 81 15.16 9.89 4.23
C LEU A 81 13.69 9.74 3.83
N ILE A 82 13.19 10.60 2.96
CA ILE A 82 11.87 10.47 2.34
C ILE A 82 12.07 10.32 0.83
N LEU A 83 11.53 9.25 0.26
CA LEU A 83 11.52 9.00 -1.19
C LEU A 83 10.09 9.16 -1.69
N HIS A 84 9.81 10.20 -2.49
CA HIS A 84 8.50 10.37 -3.12
C HIS A 84 8.46 9.59 -4.43
N LYS A 85 7.40 8.78 -4.60
CA LYS A 85 7.16 7.96 -5.77
C LYS A 85 5.96 8.49 -6.55
N THR A 86 6.13 8.55 -7.86
CA THR A 86 5.08 8.85 -8.83
C THR A 86 4.70 7.59 -9.63
N ASN A 87 4.01 7.79 -10.75
CA ASN A 87 3.61 6.76 -11.71
C ASN A 87 4.73 5.76 -12.02
N ASN A 88 4.35 4.49 -12.22
CA ASN A 88 5.26 3.38 -12.47
C ASN A 88 6.35 3.22 -11.40
N HIS A 89 6.02 3.60 -10.16
CA HIS A 89 6.91 3.54 -9.01
C HIS A 89 8.23 4.34 -9.15
N ARG A 90 8.28 5.31 -10.07
CA ARG A 90 9.47 6.15 -10.26
C ARG A 90 9.64 7.09 -9.08
N ILE A 91 10.87 7.28 -8.64
CA ILE A 91 11.22 8.31 -7.65
C ILE A 91 11.48 9.61 -8.39
N ASP A 92 10.83 10.68 -8.00
CA ASP A 92 11.01 12.03 -8.57
C ASP A 92 11.56 13.03 -7.55
N GLN A 93 11.38 12.78 -6.25
CA GLN A 93 11.91 13.61 -5.17
C GLN A 93 12.56 12.76 -4.08
N ILE A 94 13.65 13.31 -3.54
CA ILE A 94 14.42 12.73 -2.44
C ILE A 94 14.65 13.83 -1.41
N TYR A 95 14.21 13.61 -0.18
CA TYR A 95 14.48 14.51 0.95
C TYR A 95 15.36 13.79 1.97
N LEU A 96 16.56 14.31 2.19
CA LEU A 96 17.47 13.83 3.22
C LEU A 96 17.52 14.87 4.35
N LYS A 97 17.28 14.41 5.57
CA LYS A 97 17.39 15.23 6.77
C LYS A 97 18.86 15.62 6.99
N LYS A 98 19.09 16.90 7.27
CA LYS A 98 20.43 17.44 7.58
C LYS A 98 20.93 16.99 8.94
#